data_AF-A0A5P2UDI6-F1
#
_entry.id   AF-A0A5P2UDI6-F1
#
_cell.length_a   1.000
_cell.length_b   1.000
_cell.length_c   1.000
_cell.angle_alpha   90.00
_cell.angle_beta   90.00
_cell.angle_gamma   90.00
#
_symmetry.space_group_name_H-M   'P 1'
#
loop_
_entity.id
_entity.type
_entity.pdbx_description
1 polymer ?
#
loop_
_entity_poly.entity_id
_entity_poly.type
_entity_poly.pdbx_seq_one_letter_code
_entity_poly.pdbx_strand_id
1 'polypeptide(L)' 'MSALQITETECRQCGTLIAGLNGRYACPLCGWVNSHADGHAALPTAEDDPDHPGKGRRRNPLGRR' A
#
# COMPACT_ATOMS: atom_id res chain seq x y z
N MET A 1 -8.54 -15.06 -3.17
CA MET A 1 -7.80 -13.93 -3.76
C MET A 1 -8.69 -13.30 -4.80
N SER A 2 -9.02 -12.02 -4.65
CA SER A 2 -9.80 -11.29 -5.66
C SER A 2 -8.91 -11.00 -6.88
N ALA A 3 -9.48 -11.06 -8.08
CA ALA A 3 -8.77 -10.72 -9.30
C ALA A 3 -8.32 -9.24 -9.29
N LEU A 4 -7.22 -8.93 -10.00
CA LEU A 4 -6.81 -7.54 -10.22
C LEU A 4 -7.86 -6.83 -11.09
N GLN A 5 -8.24 -5.61 -10.69
CA GLN A 5 -9.17 -4.76 -11.41
C GLN A 5 -8.43 -3.54 -11.99
N ILE A 6 -8.67 -3.26 -13.28
CA ILE A 6 -8.31 -1.97 -13.89
C ILE A 6 -9.34 -0.93 -13.47
N THR A 7 -8.88 0.19 -12.93
CA THR A 7 -9.71 1.31 -12.46
C THR A 7 -9.22 2.61 -13.05
N GLU A 8 -10.10 3.60 -13.22
CA GLU A 8 -9.76 4.91 -13.80
C GLU A 8 -10.07 6.05 -12.81
N THR A 9 -9.37 7.18 -12.93
CA THR A 9 -9.63 8.41 -12.17
C THR A 9 -8.98 9.62 -12.85
N GLU A 10 -9.36 10.84 -12.45
CA GLU A 10 -8.63 12.06 -12.83
C GLU A 10 -7.41 12.26 -11.93
N CYS A 11 -6.28 12.64 -12.52
CA CYS A 11 -5.07 13.00 -11.78
C CYS A 11 -5.35 14.23 -10.90
N ARG A 12 -5.12 14.10 -9.59
CA ARG A 12 -5.37 15.18 -8.63
C ARG A 12 -4.42 16.38 -8.76
N GLN A 13 -3.42 16.29 -9.63
CA GLN A 13 -2.46 17.39 -9.88
C GLN A 13 -2.67 18.05 -11.25
N CYS A 14 -2.80 17.29 -12.34
CA CYS A 14 -2.91 17.85 -13.69
C CYS A 14 -4.25 17.58 -14.40
N GLY A 15 -5.20 16.90 -13.75
CA GLY A 15 -6.55 16.64 -14.27
C GLY A 15 -6.64 15.56 -15.35
N THR A 16 -5.52 14.99 -15.80
CA THR A 16 -5.52 13.95 -16.83
C THR A 16 -6.23 12.68 -16.35
N LEU A 17 -7.07 12.08 -17.20
CA LEU A 17 -7.63 10.74 -16.95
C LEU A 17 -6.52 9.69 -16.96
N ILE A 18 -6.42 8.92 -15.89
CA ILE A 18 -5.39 7.89 -15.71
C ILE A 18 -6.02 6.56 -15.28
N ALA A 19 -5.47 5.47 -15.82
CA ALA A 19 -5.79 4.12 -15.41
C ALA A 19 -4.81 3.63 -14.33
N GLY A 20 -5.26 2.69 -13.52
CA GLY A 20 -4.52 2.11 -12.40
C GLY A 20 -5.03 0.72 -12.05
N LEU A 21 -4.37 0.07 -11.09
CA LEU A 21 -4.74 -1.26 -10.60
C LEU A 21 -5.28 -1.17 -9.17
N ASN A 22 -6.51 -1.64 -8.95
CA ASN A 22 -7.16 -1.64 -7.63
C ASN A 22 -7.10 -0.27 -6.91
N GLY A 23 -7.34 0.83 -7.64
CA GLY A 23 -7.27 2.18 -7.07
C GLY A 23 -5.85 2.70 -6.81
N ARG A 24 -4.82 2.05 -7.38
CA ARG A 24 -3.42 2.53 -7.32
C ARG A 24 -3.07 3.22 -8.63
N TYR A 25 -2.70 4.48 -8.54
CA TYR A 25 -2.56 5.38 -9.67
C TYR A 25 -1.19 6.04 -9.69
N ALA A 26 -0.60 6.10 -10.89
CA ALA A 26 0.59 6.87 -11.19
C ALA A 26 0.36 7.67 -12.48
N CYS A 27 0.48 8.99 -12.41
CA CYS A 27 0.28 9.85 -13.56
C CYS A 27 1.56 9.91 -14.41
N PRO A 28 1.53 9.42 -15.67
CA PRO A 28 2.72 9.43 -16.52
C PRO A 28 3.09 10.83 -17.01
N LEU A 29 2.18 11.81 -16.91
CA LEU A 29 2.41 13.16 -17.42
C LEU A 29 3.06 14.11 -16.39
N CYS A 30 2.63 14.07 -15.13
CA CYS A 30 3.12 14.98 -14.09
C CYS A 30 3.84 14.28 -12.92
N GLY A 31 3.91 12.94 -12.92
CA GLY A 31 4.61 12.18 -11.88
C GLY A 31 3.84 12.04 -10.57
N TRP A 32 2.63 12.58 -10.45
CA TRP A 32 1.80 12.39 -9.27
C TRP A 32 1.47 10.91 -9.03
N VAL A 33 1.55 10.49 -7.77
CA VAL A 33 1.14 9.16 -7.30
C VAL A 33 0.22 9.32 -6.09
N ASN A 34 -0.79 8.47 -5.94
CA ASN A 34 -1.61 8.47 -4.73
C ASN A 34 -0.92 7.76 -3.56
N SER A 35 -1.41 7.98 -2.33
CA SER A 35 -0.92 7.24 -1.17
C SER A 35 -1.22 5.76 -1.35
N HIS A 36 -0.31 4.90 -0.88
CA HIS A 36 -0.54 3.46 -0.91
C HIS A 36 -1.80 3.05 -0.13
N ALA A 37 -2.17 3.81 0.90
CA ALA A 37 -3.37 3.60 1.71
C ALA A 37 -4.68 3.92 0.99
N ASP A 38 -4.62 4.69 -0.10
CA ASP A 38 -5.82 5.11 -0.86
C ASP A 38 -6.30 4.04 -1.86
N GLY A 39 -5.63 2.88 -1.93
CA GLY A 39 -6.06 1.77 -2.79
C GLY A 39 -7.41 1.19 -2.37
N HIS A 40 -8.10 0.51 -3.29
CA HIS A 40 -9.43 -0.06 -3.03
C HIS A 40 -9.39 -1.35 -2.21
N ALA A 41 -8.21 -1.99 -2.10
CA ALA A 41 -8.02 -3.18 -1.30
C ALA A 41 -7.68 -2.81 0.14
N ALA A 42 -8.19 -3.59 1.11
CA ALA A 42 -7.75 -3.49 2.49
C ALA A 42 -6.22 -3.66 2.57
N LEU A 43 -5.58 -2.82 3.39
CA LEU A 43 -4.15 -2.94 3.64
C LEU A 43 -3.84 -4.21 4.46
N PRO A 44 -2.68 -4.84 4.23
CA PRO A 44 -2.18 -5.86 5.13
C PRO A 44 -2.11 -5.35 6.58
N THR A 45 -2.51 -6.20 7.51
CA THR A 45 -2.34 -5.95 8.94
C THR A 45 -0.88 -6.16 9.35
N ALA A 46 -0.53 -5.79 10.59
CA ALA A 46 0.79 -6.08 11.11
C ALA A 46 1.02 -7.59 11.20
N GLU A 47 -0.01 -8.36 11.49
CA GLU A 47 0.02 -9.82 11.62
C GLU A 47 0.22 -10.54 10.28
N ASP A 48 -0.12 -9.88 9.16
CA ASP A 48 0.10 -10.41 7.81
C ASP A 48 1.58 -10.28 7.35
N ASP A 49 2.40 -9.50 8.07
CA ASP A 49 3.83 -9.35 7.79
C ASP A 49 4.58 -10.65 8.13
N PRO A 50 5.29 -11.28 7.18
CA PRO A 50 6.10 -12.47 7.43
C PRO A 50 7.15 -12.29 8.54
N ASP A 51 7.64 -11.07 8.75
CA ASP A 51 8.61 -10.73 9.78
C ASP A 51 7.96 -10.26 11.10
N HIS A 52 6.62 -10.32 11.20
CA HIS A 52 5.88 -9.91 12.39
C HIS A 52 6.37 -10.69 13.63
N PRO A 53 6.76 -10.01 14.72
CA PRO A 53 7.36 -10.66 15.89
C PRO A 53 6.42 -11.61 16.67
N GLY A 54 5.11 -11.59 16.39
CA GLY A 54 4.09 -12.38 17.09
C GLY A 54 3.97 -12.03 18.58
N LYS A 55 2.93 -12.57 19.25
CA LYS A 55 2.77 -12.46 20.72
C LYS A 55 3.75 -13.34 21.52
N GLY A 56 4.86 -13.76 20.90
CA GLY A 56 5.77 -14.79 21.40
C GLY A 56 7.22 -14.38 21.57
N ARG A 57 7.61 -13.13 21.30
CA ARG A 57 8.97 -12.67 21.64
C ARG A 57 9.10 -12.58 23.16
N ARG A 58 9.62 -13.65 23.77
CA ARG A 58 10.37 -13.51 25.03
C ARG A 58 11.40 -12.41 24.79
N ARG A 59 11.30 -11.31 25.54
CA ARG A 59 12.33 -10.27 25.59
C ARG A 59 13.68 -10.96 25.82
N ASN A 60 14.56 -10.93 24.84
CA ASN A 60 15.93 -11.39 25.05
C ASN A 60 16.61 -10.36 25.96
N PRO A 61 17.17 -10.71 27.13
CA PRO A 61 17.72 -9.74 28.09
C PRO A 61 19.05 -9.10 27.66
N LEU A 62 19.53 -9.33 26.43
CA LEU A 62 20.83 -8.85 25.97
C LEU A 62 20.93 -7.32 25.75
N GLY A 63 19.94 -6.55 26.21
CA GLY A 63 20.01 -5.09 26.34
C GLY A 63 20.76 -4.61 27.60
N ARG A 64 21.80 -5.31 28.05
CA ARG A 64 22.81 -4.78 28.97
C ARG A 64 24.18 -4.93 28.34
N ARG A 65 24.64 -3.89 27.66
CA ARG A 65 26.00 -3.34 27.74
C ARG A 65 26.03 -1.97 27.10
#